data_AF-G1UWG4-F1
#
_entry.id   AF-G1UWG4-F1
#
_cell.length_a   1.000
_cell.length_b   1.000
_cell.length_c   1.000
_cell.angle_alpha   90.00
_cell.angle_beta   90.00
_cell.angle_gamma   90.00
#
_symmetry.space_group_name_H-M   'P 1'
#
loop_
_entity.id
_entity.type
_entity.pdbx_description
1 polymer ?
#
loop_
_entity_poly.entity_id
_entity_poly.type
_entity_poly.pdbx_seq_one_letter_code
_entity_poly.pdbx_strand_id
1 'polypeptide(L)'
;MGRMIYTRVVIDMGTGAVLEQEGFEWTGPVAECKGGGGGSTVNSVDYAYNARMATLSEEQQAWAREYFGMWQQYYKPYEIAQAQANLELLPLETNLYKNQLTAATQLLPQQTEAAQKFLTASTQGVDVNERMALATADTANTWKDVNATTARAAARMGVNPNSGRFQGIQATLDTQKAAQLAGARTQARVGAEQENYDRLTKAAGFNATGGILQGLGFMNG
;
A
#
# COMPACT_ATOMS: atom_id res chain seq x y z
N MET A 1 -89.94 -6.17 -6.25
CA MET A 1 -89.56 -6.40 -4.85
C MET A 1 -88.26 -5.65 -4.64
N GLY A 2 -88.27 -4.56 -3.86
CA GLY A 2 -87.10 -3.71 -3.68
C GLY A 2 -86.00 -4.46 -2.92
N ARG A 3 -84.73 -4.10 -3.15
CA ARG A 3 -83.58 -4.61 -2.40
C ARG A 3 -83.08 -3.51 -1.47
N MET A 4 -82.89 -3.83 -0.19
CA MET A 4 -82.32 -2.88 0.77
C MET A 4 -80.82 -2.70 0.49
N ILE A 5 -80.39 -1.47 0.22
CA ILE A 5 -78.98 -1.10 0.08
C ILE A 5 -78.57 -0.40 1.37
N TYR A 6 -77.66 -1.03 2.12
CA TYR A 6 -77.17 -0.50 3.39
C TYR A 6 -76.01 0.47 3.15
N THR A 7 -76.08 1.63 3.79
CA THR A 7 -75.02 2.64 3.80
C THR A 7 -74.18 2.56 5.08
N ARG A 8 -74.77 2.08 6.17
CA ARG A 8 -74.07 1.86 7.45
C ARG A 8 -74.62 0.62 8.13
N VAL A 9 -73.72 -0.24 8.59
CA VAL A 9 -74.05 -1.38 9.45
C VAL A 9 -73.02 -1.43 10.57
N VAL A 10 -73.48 -1.40 11.83
CA VAL A 10 -72.65 -1.62 13.02
C VAL A 10 -72.93 -3.01 13.53
N ILE A 11 -71.88 -3.82 13.66
CA ILE A 11 -71.97 -5.22 14.08
C ILE A 11 -71.12 -5.40 15.33
N ASP A 12 -71.66 -6.12 16.31
CA ASP A 12 -70.87 -6.63 17.42
C ASP A 12 -69.93 -7.73 16.91
N MET A 13 -68.62 -7.51 17.01
CA MET A 13 -67.61 -8.45 16.53
C MET A 13 -67.49 -9.74 17.37
N GLY A 14 -67.97 -9.75 18.61
CA GLY A 14 -67.91 -10.94 19.46
C GLY A 14 -69.05 -11.93 19.18
N THR A 15 -70.22 -11.41 18.82
CA THR A 15 -71.45 -12.22 18.64
C THR A 15 -71.92 -12.29 17.18
N GLY A 16 -71.46 -11.37 16.33
CA GLY A 16 -71.91 -11.23 14.95
C GLY A 16 -73.31 -10.59 14.82
N ALA A 17 -73.90 -10.11 15.90
CA ALA A 17 -75.21 -9.47 15.87
C ALA A 17 -75.13 -8.05 15.28
N VAL A 18 -76.07 -7.70 14.40
CA VAL A 18 -76.22 -6.33 13.89
C VAL A 18 -76.83 -5.47 14.98
N LEU A 19 -76.10 -4.45 15.41
CA LEU A 19 -76.53 -3.52 16.46
C LEU A 19 -77.27 -2.32 15.86
N GLU A 20 -76.82 -1.80 14.73
CA GLU A 20 -77.47 -0.70 14.00
C GLU A 20 -77.33 -0.93 12.49
N GLN A 21 -78.38 -0.60 11.74
CA GLN A 21 -78.33 -0.59 10.28
C GLN A 21 -79.11 0.60 9.71
N GLU A 22 -78.52 1.25 8.72
CA GLU A 22 -79.12 2.32 7.94
C GLU A 22 -78.98 1.98 6.46
N GLY A 23 -80.05 2.20 5.71
CA GLY A 23 -80.12 1.93 4.30
C GLY A 23 -81.43 2.42 3.70
N PHE A 24 -81.53 2.30 2.39
CA PHE A 24 -82.74 2.65 1.66
C PHE A 24 -83.12 1.52 0.71
N GLU A 25 -84.41 1.42 0.42
CA GLU A 25 -84.94 0.42 -0.48
C GLU A 25 -84.73 0.88 -1.93
N TRP A 26 -83.93 0.13 -2.68
CA TRP A 26 -83.62 0.41 -4.07
C TRP A 26 -84.38 -0.54 -5.00
N THR A 27 -85.02 0.02 -6.02
CA THR A 27 -85.71 -0.76 -7.05
C THR A 27 -85.11 -0.42 -8.41
N GLY A 28 -84.11 -1.18 -8.82
CA GLY A 28 -83.41 -1.04 -10.10
C GLY A 28 -82.31 -2.10 -10.27
N PRO A 29 -81.66 -2.19 -11.44
CA PRO A 29 -80.56 -3.13 -11.67
C PRO A 29 -79.38 -2.80 -10.76
N VAL A 30 -78.86 -3.81 -10.05
CA VAL A 30 -77.65 -3.73 -9.22
C VAL A 30 -76.61 -4.68 -9.81
N ALA A 31 -75.44 -4.15 -10.17
CA ALA A 31 -74.31 -4.97 -10.61
C ALA A 31 -73.66 -5.60 -9.37
N GLU A 32 -73.89 -6.89 -9.15
CA GLU A 32 -73.19 -7.64 -8.11
C GLU A 32 -71.79 -8.00 -8.61
N CYS A 33 -70.74 -7.43 -8.01
CA CYS A 33 -69.35 -7.85 -8.26
C CYS A 33 -69.03 -9.20 -7.58
N LYS A 34 -69.84 -10.23 -7.82
CA LYS A 34 -69.50 -11.61 -7.45
C LYS A 34 -68.62 -12.19 -8.55
N GLY A 35 -67.31 -12.19 -8.34
CA GLY A 35 -66.38 -12.80 -9.30
C GLY A 35 -64.91 -12.67 -8.95
N GLY A 36 -64.55 -12.91 -7.69
CA GLY A 36 -63.17 -12.86 -7.24
C GLY A 36 -62.96 -13.71 -6.00
N GLY A 37 -63.12 -15.03 -6.13
CA GLY A 37 -62.92 -15.96 -5.03
C GLY A 37 -63.16 -17.39 -5.49
N GLY A 38 -62.10 -18.22 -5.43
CA GLY A 38 -62.07 -19.58 -5.93
C GLY A 38 -63.19 -20.48 -5.38
N GLY A 39 -63.73 -21.30 -6.28
CA GLY A 39 -64.81 -22.24 -6.00
C GLY A 39 -65.55 -22.56 -7.28
N SER A 40 -65.02 -23.49 -8.08
CA SER A 40 -65.70 -23.99 -9.27
C SER A 40 -67.00 -24.70 -8.86
N THR A 41 -68.14 -24.11 -9.20
CA THR A 41 -69.44 -24.81 -9.26
C THR A 41 -70.06 -24.65 -10.65
N VAL A 42 -69.25 -24.85 -11.70
CA VAL A 42 -69.73 -25.23 -13.02
C VAL A 42 -69.22 -26.64 -13.32
N ASN A 43 -70.10 -27.63 -13.15
CA ASN A 43 -69.89 -29.05 -13.48
C ASN A 43 -69.88 -29.30 -15.01
N SER A 44 -69.18 -28.48 -15.78
CA SER A 44 -68.92 -28.74 -17.19
C SER A 44 -67.41 -28.79 -17.40
N VAL A 45 -66.85 -29.98 -17.26
CA VAL A 45 -65.44 -30.24 -17.59
C VAL A 45 -65.30 -30.07 -19.10
N ASP A 46 -64.59 -29.03 -19.55
CA ASP A 46 -64.21 -28.87 -20.95
C ASP A 46 -63.00 -29.78 -21.23
N TYR A 47 -63.30 -31.03 -21.54
CA TYR A 47 -62.29 -32.04 -21.86
C TYR A 47 -61.44 -31.67 -23.09
N ALA A 48 -61.97 -30.89 -24.03
CA ALA A 48 -61.24 -30.46 -25.22
C ALA A 48 -60.25 -29.32 -24.91
N TYR A 49 -60.59 -28.41 -23.99
CA TYR A 49 -59.65 -27.43 -23.45
C TYR A 49 -58.55 -28.10 -22.63
N ASN A 50 -58.92 -29.00 -21.71
CA ASN A 50 -57.94 -29.70 -20.87
C ASN A 50 -56.99 -30.59 -21.68
N ALA A 51 -57.49 -31.28 -22.71
CA ALA A 51 -56.66 -32.06 -23.61
C ALA A 51 -55.62 -31.18 -24.32
N ARG A 52 -56.02 -30.01 -24.86
CA ARG A 52 -55.10 -29.05 -25.51
C ARG A 52 -54.05 -28.48 -24.55
N MET A 53 -54.43 -28.20 -23.29
CA MET A 53 -53.49 -27.73 -22.27
C MET A 53 -52.48 -28.82 -21.87
N ALA A 54 -52.91 -30.09 -21.81
CA ALA A 54 -52.00 -31.20 -21.59
C ALA A 54 -51.00 -31.35 -22.74
N THR A 55 -51.44 -31.25 -24.00
CA THR A 55 -50.54 -31.30 -25.17
C THR A 55 -49.53 -30.15 -25.16
N LEU A 56 -49.97 -28.92 -24.86
CA LEU A 56 -49.08 -27.76 -24.76
C LEU A 56 -48.06 -27.92 -23.62
N SER A 57 -48.47 -28.50 -22.49
CA SER A 57 -47.56 -28.78 -21.36
C SER A 57 -46.52 -29.85 -21.73
N GLU A 58 -46.91 -30.89 -22.45
CA GLU A 58 -45.99 -31.93 -22.93
C GLU A 58 -44.97 -31.38 -23.94
N GLU A 59 -45.40 -30.49 -24.85
CA GLU A 59 -44.51 -29.79 -25.78
C GLU A 59 -43.54 -28.85 -25.07
N GLN A 60 -44.00 -28.07 -24.08
CA GLN A 60 -43.12 -27.23 -23.27
C GLN A 60 -42.06 -28.05 -22.53
N GLN A 61 -42.45 -29.21 -21.99
CA GLN A 61 -41.50 -30.13 -21.36
C GLN A 61 -40.53 -30.76 -22.37
N ALA A 62 -40.97 -31.03 -23.60
CA ALA A 62 -40.10 -31.53 -24.66
C ALA A 62 -39.04 -30.49 -25.05
N TRP A 63 -39.44 -29.23 -25.24
CA TRP A 63 -38.49 -28.13 -25.49
C TRP A 63 -37.55 -27.89 -24.33
N ALA A 64 -38.02 -27.99 -23.09
CA ALA A 64 -37.17 -27.89 -21.91
C ALA A 64 -36.11 -29.02 -21.89
N ARG A 65 -36.49 -30.24 -22.28
CA ARG A 65 -35.55 -31.38 -22.39
C ARG A 65 -34.54 -31.19 -23.53
N GLU A 66 -34.97 -30.74 -24.69
CA GLU A 66 -34.07 -30.44 -25.82
C GLU A 66 -33.09 -29.32 -25.50
N TYR A 67 -33.59 -28.23 -24.91
CA TYR A 67 -32.76 -27.11 -24.46
C TYR A 67 -31.75 -27.53 -23.39
N PHE A 68 -32.18 -28.34 -22.43
CA PHE A 68 -31.29 -28.90 -21.42
C PHE A 68 -30.25 -29.85 -22.03
N GLY A 69 -30.62 -30.65 -23.04
CA GLY A 69 -29.69 -31.49 -23.80
C GLY A 69 -28.64 -30.66 -24.55
N MET A 70 -29.07 -29.59 -25.23
CA MET A 70 -28.16 -28.65 -25.88
C MET A 70 -27.22 -27.97 -24.88
N TRP A 71 -27.74 -27.52 -23.73
CA TRP A 71 -26.92 -26.96 -22.65
C TRP A 71 -25.91 -27.97 -22.12
N GLN A 72 -26.32 -29.22 -21.88
CA GLN A 72 -25.43 -30.29 -21.44
C GLN A 72 -24.32 -30.61 -22.45
N GLN A 73 -24.62 -30.54 -23.75
CA GLN A 73 -23.68 -30.90 -24.79
C GLN A 73 -22.67 -29.78 -25.09
N TYR A 74 -23.11 -28.52 -25.11
CA TYR A 74 -22.27 -27.42 -25.58
C TYR A 74 -21.79 -26.49 -24.48
N TYR A 75 -22.61 -26.21 -23.47
CA TYR A 75 -22.32 -25.20 -22.46
C TYR A 75 -21.71 -25.79 -21.19
N LYS A 76 -22.25 -26.92 -20.70
CA LYS A 76 -21.75 -27.60 -19.50
C LYS A 76 -20.25 -27.95 -19.56
N PRO A 77 -19.69 -28.47 -20.68
CA PRO A 77 -18.26 -28.78 -20.74
C PRO A 77 -17.39 -27.51 -20.69
N TYR A 78 -17.88 -26.42 -21.29
CA TYR A 78 -17.19 -25.12 -21.26
C TYR A 78 -17.15 -24.54 -19.84
N GLU A 79 -18.27 -24.57 -19.11
CA GLU A 79 -18.32 -24.13 -17.71
C GLU A 79 -17.39 -24.96 -16.82
N ILE A 80 -17.34 -26.29 -17.02
CA ILE A 80 -16.43 -27.18 -16.29
C ILE A 80 -14.96 -26.85 -16.62
N ALA A 81 -14.63 -26.66 -17.90
CA ALA A 81 -13.27 -26.34 -18.33
C ALA A 81 -12.82 -24.97 -17.79
N GLN A 82 -13.71 -23.98 -17.77
CA GLN A 82 -13.42 -22.66 -17.20
C GLN A 82 -13.21 -22.75 -15.68
N ALA A 83 -14.04 -23.51 -14.97
CA ALA A 83 -13.86 -23.74 -13.54
C ALA A 83 -12.55 -24.48 -13.24
N GLN A 84 -12.17 -25.47 -14.06
CA GLN A 84 -10.89 -26.17 -13.95
C GLN A 84 -9.70 -25.26 -14.23
N ALA A 85 -9.75 -24.45 -15.29
CA ALA A 85 -8.69 -23.49 -15.59
C ALA A 85 -8.49 -22.48 -14.44
N ASN A 86 -9.60 -21.99 -13.85
CA ASN A 86 -9.52 -21.12 -12.68
C ASN A 86 -8.93 -21.85 -11.47
N LEU A 87 -9.27 -23.12 -11.24
CA LEU A 87 -8.66 -23.95 -10.20
C LEU A 87 -7.17 -24.20 -10.43
N GLU A 88 -6.73 -24.35 -11.68
CA GLU A 88 -5.32 -24.52 -12.04
C GLU A 88 -4.51 -23.22 -11.91
N LEU A 89 -5.16 -22.06 -12.05
CA LEU A 89 -4.54 -20.75 -11.85
C LEU A 89 -4.28 -20.45 -10.37
N LEU A 90 -5.17 -20.90 -9.46
CA LEU A 90 -5.06 -20.65 -8.01
C LEU A 90 -3.68 -21.04 -7.41
N PRO A 91 -3.10 -22.22 -7.72
CA PRO A 91 -1.75 -22.56 -7.30
C PRO A 91 -0.68 -21.61 -7.82
N LEU A 92 -0.80 -21.12 -9.07
CA LEU A 92 0.17 -20.20 -9.66
C LEU A 92 0.15 -18.84 -8.94
N GLU A 93 -1.05 -18.30 -8.71
CA GLU A 93 -1.23 -17.06 -7.92
C GLU A 93 -0.71 -17.23 -6.49
N THR A 94 -1.02 -18.37 -5.86
CA THR A 94 -0.58 -18.69 -4.50
C THR A 94 0.95 -18.82 -4.42
N ASN A 95 1.58 -19.47 -5.42
CA ASN A 95 3.02 -19.65 -5.46
C ASN A 95 3.74 -18.33 -5.75
N LEU A 96 3.20 -17.50 -6.63
CA LEU A 96 3.71 -16.15 -6.87
C LEU A 96 3.67 -15.31 -5.58
N TYR A 97 2.55 -15.33 -4.86
CA TYR A 97 2.42 -14.65 -3.57
C TYR A 97 3.40 -15.19 -2.53
N LYS A 98 3.57 -16.52 -2.42
CA LYS A 98 4.56 -17.14 -1.54
C LYS A 98 5.99 -16.75 -1.88
N ASN A 99 6.34 -16.69 -3.16
CA ASN A 99 7.68 -16.29 -3.61
C ASN A 99 7.95 -14.82 -3.26
N GLN A 100 6.97 -13.94 -3.47
CA GLN A 100 7.06 -12.53 -3.09
C GLN A 100 7.21 -12.37 -1.57
N LEU A 101 6.43 -13.08 -0.77
CA LEU A 101 6.54 -13.05 0.69
C LEU A 101 7.90 -13.58 1.18
N THR A 102 8.40 -14.65 0.56
CA THR A 102 9.71 -15.23 0.86
C THR A 102 10.83 -14.25 0.55
N ALA A 103 10.80 -13.63 -0.63
CA ALA A 103 11.76 -12.60 -1.02
C ALA A 103 11.72 -11.41 -0.04
N ALA A 104 10.53 -10.92 0.32
CA ALA A 104 10.37 -9.86 1.31
C ALA A 104 10.95 -10.25 2.67
N THR A 105 10.70 -11.47 3.13
CA THR A 105 11.18 -11.99 4.42
C THR A 105 12.69 -12.16 4.45
N GLN A 106 13.32 -12.52 3.33
CA GLN A 106 14.79 -12.62 3.23
C GLN A 106 15.47 -11.25 3.14
N LEU A 107 14.84 -10.29 2.46
CA LEU A 107 15.39 -8.94 2.28
C LEU A 107 15.27 -8.08 3.55
N LEU A 108 14.21 -8.27 4.33
CA LEU A 108 13.95 -7.51 5.56
C LEU A 108 15.14 -7.52 6.55
N PRO A 109 15.71 -8.68 6.94
CA PRO A 109 16.88 -8.75 7.83
C PRO A 109 18.13 -8.12 7.24
N GLN A 110 18.41 -8.35 5.95
CA GLN A 110 19.60 -7.81 5.31
C GLN A 110 19.55 -6.28 5.22
N GLN A 111 18.37 -5.73 4.92
CA GLN A 111 18.17 -4.28 4.89
C GLN A 111 18.19 -3.66 6.29
N THR A 112 17.67 -4.34 7.32
CA THR A 112 17.76 -3.86 8.71
C THR A 112 19.19 -3.90 9.24
N GLU A 113 19.98 -4.91 8.90
CA GLU A 113 21.39 -4.97 9.28
C GLU A 113 22.22 -3.90 8.54
N ALA A 114 21.99 -3.70 7.24
CA ALA A 114 22.62 -2.63 6.48
C ALA A 114 22.25 -1.24 7.02
N ALA A 115 20.97 -1.04 7.37
CA ALA A 115 20.48 0.17 8.03
C ALA A 115 21.18 0.40 9.38
N GLN A 116 21.31 -0.63 10.23
CA GLN A 116 22.01 -0.52 11.51
C GLN A 116 23.50 -0.19 11.35
N LYS A 117 24.18 -0.83 10.39
CA LYS A 117 25.59 -0.51 10.07
C LYS A 117 25.72 0.92 9.58
N PHE A 118 24.82 1.39 8.71
CA PHE A 118 24.81 2.76 8.22
C PHE A 118 24.56 3.78 9.35
N LEU A 119 23.58 3.52 10.22
CA LEU A 119 23.30 4.38 11.37
C LEU A 119 24.51 4.44 12.31
N THR A 120 25.07 3.29 12.67
CA THR A 120 26.21 3.18 13.58
C THR A 120 27.44 3.91 13.04
N ALA A 121 27.78 3.70 11.76
CA ALA A 121 28.91 4.37 11.10
C ALA A 121 28.69 5.88 10.94
N SER A 122 27.44 6.33 10.89
CA SER A 122 27.10 7.74 10.81
C SER A 122 27.09 8.42 12.19
N THR A 123 26.74 7.70 13.25
CA THR A 123 26.71 8.24 14.63
C THR A 123 28.06 8.20 15.35
N GLN A 124 28.97 7.30 14.96
CA GLN A 124 30.30 7.22 15.57
C GLN A 124 31.18 8.44 15.25
N GLY A 125 30.92 9.16 14.16
CA GLY A 125 31.66 10.36 13.77
C GLY A 125 33.14 10.11 13.46
N VAL A 126 33.83 11.14 12.99
CA VAL A 126 35.29 11.17 12.84
C VAL A 126 35.86 11.98 14.00
N ASP A 127 36.88 11.45 14.68
CA ASP A 127 37.57 12.17 15.76
C ASP A 127 38.33 13.37 15.20
N VAL A 128 37.87 14.56 15.61
CA VAL A 128 38.42 15.87 15.22
C VAL A 128 39.86 16.01 15.72
N ASN A 129 40.19 15.45 16.89
CA ASN A 129 41.51 15.52 17.49
C ASN A 129 42.52 14.66 16.73
N GLU A 130 42.11 13.46 16.28
CA GLU A 130 42.95 12.58 15.49
C GLU A 130 43.26 13.18 14.11
N ARG A 131 42.26 13.79 13.45
CA ARG A 131 42.50 14.52 12.19
C ARG A 131 43.39 15.74 12.36
N MET A 132 43.22 16.50 13.43
CA MET A 132 44.13 17.61 13.75
C MET A 132 45.56 17.10 14.04
N ALA A 133 45.71 15.95 14.70
CA ALA A 133 47.01 15.36 14.98
C ALA A 133 47.72 14.89 13.70
N LEU A 134 47.00 14.25 12.77
CA LEU A 134 47.52 13.86 11.46
C LEU A 134 47.93 15.08 10.62
N ALA A 135 47.06 16.09 10.52
CA ALA A 135 47.38 17.32 9.78
C ALA A 135 48.58 18.09 10.40
N THR A 136 48.72 18.03 11.73
CA THR A 136 49.90 18.54 12.44
C THR A 136 51.16 17.77 12.04
N ALA A 137 51.09 16.43 12.00
CA ALA A 137 52.22 15.57 11.66
C ALA A 137 52.67 15.78 10.22
N ASP A 138 51.74 15.87 9.26
CA ASP A 138 52.05 16.11 7.85
C ASP A 138 52.71 17.48 7.64
N THR A 139 52.17 18.52 8.29
CA THR A 139 52.78 19.86 8.25
C THR A 139 54.14 19.88 8.95
N ALA A 140 54.31 19.15 10.06
CA ALA A 140 55.60 19.05 10.72
C ALA A 140 56.66 18.35 9.85
N ASN A 141 56.26 17.32 9.10
CA ASN A 141 57.14 16.60 8.18
C ASN A 141 57.60 17.47 7.00
N THR A 142 56.69 18.23 6.37
CA THR A 142 57.07 19.14 5.27
C THR A 142 58.00 20.25 5.74
N TRP A 143 57.81 20.78 6.96
CA TRP A 143 58.70 21.80 7.54
C TRP A 143 60.09 21.28 7.91
N LYS A 144 60.25 19.97 8.14
CA LYS A 144 61.58 19.37 8.37
C LYS A 144 62.49 19.57 7.15
N ASP A 145 61.92 19.39 5.95
CA ASP A 145 62.65 19.53 4.69
C ASP A 145 62.92 21.01 4.35
N VAL A 146 61.98 21.91 4.68
CA VAL A 146 62.15 23.36 4.54
C VAL A 146 63.25 23.88 5.44
N ASN A 147 63.30 23.45 6.71
CA ASN A 147 64.38 23.83 7.63
C ASN A 147 65.74 23.35 7.15
N ALA A 148 65.85 22.10 6.67
CA ALA A 148 67.10 21.56 6.13
C ALA A 148 67.55 22.29 4.84
N THR A 149 66.60 22.73 4.02
CA THR A 149 66.88 23.49 2.79
C THR A 149 67.29 24.93 3.11
N THR A 150 66.63 25.55 4.08
CA THR A 150 66.92 26.92 4.51
C THR A 150 68.25 27.02 5.25
N ALA A 151 68.60 26.03 6.07
CA ALA A 151 69.93 25.93 6.69
C ALA A 151 71.05 25.86 5.64
N ARG A 152 70.85 25.09 4.56
CA ARG A 152 71.79 25.02 3.42
C ARG A 152 71.87 26.34 2.66
N ALA A 153 70.75 27.05 2.48
CA ALA A 153 70.72 28.36 1.84
C ALA A 153 71.42 29.44 2.70
N ALA A 154 71.19 29.44 4.01
CA ALA A 154 71.84 30.33 4.96
C ALA A 154 73.37 30.10 4.99
N ALA A 155 73.81 28.85 4.92
CA ALA A 155 75.22 28.49 4.80
C ALA A 155 75.84 29.02 3.49
N ARG A 156 75.13 28.91 2.35
CA ARG A 156 75.58 29.48 1.05
C ARG A 156 75.66 31.00 1.06
N MET A 157 74.86 31.66 1.89
CA MET A 157 74.83 33.12 2.06
C MET A 157 75.83 33.62 3.11
N GLY A 158 76.66 32.74 3.69
CA GLY A 158 77.65 33.09 4.70
C GLY A 158 77.05 33.53 6.04
N VAL A 159 75.76 33.23 6.30
CA VAL A 159 75.09 33.61 7.53
C VAL A 159 75.54 32.66 8.64
N ASN A 160 76.29 33.20 9.61
CA ASN A 160 76.78 32.43 10.75
C ASN A 160 75.60 31.96 11.64
N PRO A 161 75.51 30.67 12.00
CA PRO A 161 74.48 30.13 12.91
C PRO A 161 74.34 30.87 14.25
N ASN A 162 75.42 31.48 14.75
CA ASN A 162 75.43 32.24 16.00
C ASN A 162 75.17 33.74 15.81
N SER A 163 74.86 34.19 14.59
CA SER A 163 74.57 35.61 14.32
C SER A 163 73.10 35.96 14.58
N GLY A 164 72.84 37.20 15.02
CA GLY A 164 71.47 37.71 15.17
C GLY A 164 70.66 37.70 13.87
N ARG A 165 71.32 37.73 12.70
CA ARG A 165 70.66 37.56 11.40
C ARG A 165 70.13 36.13 11.21
N PHE A 166 70.85 35.11 11.64
CA PHE A 166 70.38 33.73 11.63
C PHE A 166 69.21 33.53 12.61
N GLN A 167 69.30 34.12 13.80
CA GLN A 167 68.21 34.10 14.79
C GLN A 167 66.94 34.79 14.26
N GLY A 168 67.07 35.92 13.56
CA GLY A 168 65.94 36.60 12.92
C GLY A 168 65.30 35.80 11.78
N ILE A 169 66.12 35.13 10.95
CA ILE A 169 65.64 34.22 9.90
C ILE A 169 64.91 33.03 10.55
N GLN A 170 65.47 32.43 11.60
CA GLN A 170 64.86 31.31 12.30
C GLN A 170 63.54 31.70 12.98
N ALA A 171 63.49 32.86 13.65
CA ALA A 171 62.26 33.38 14.26
C ALA A 171 61.15 33.65 13.23
N THR A 172 61.53 34.10 12.01
CA THR A 172 60.58 34.30 10.91
C THR A 172 60.08 32.97 10.34
N LEU A 173 60.94 31.95 10.24
CA LEU A 173 60.54 30.60 9.82
C LEU A 173 59.65 29.92 10.87
N ASP A 174 59.96 30.08 12.16
CA ASP A 174 59.18 29.51 13.25
C ASP A 174 57.78 30.14 13.33
N THR A 175 57.66 31.45 13.10
CA THR A 175 56.36 32.13 13.00
C THR A 175 55.57 31.71 11.77
N GLN A 176 56.21 31.53 10.61
CA GLN A 176 55.56 30.98 9.42
C GLN A 176 55.10 29.53 9.60
N LYS A 177 55.92 28.69 10.24
CA LYS A 177 55.57 27.31 10.61
C LYS A 177 54.39 27.28 11.55
N ALA A 178 54.38 28.11 12.58
CA ALA A 178 53.27 28.21 13.52
C ALA A 178 51.96 28.65 12.82
N ALA A 179 52.03 29.62 11.91
CA ALA A 179 50.89 30.07 11.13
C ALA A 179 50.34 28.97 10.20
N GLN A 180 51.21 28.23 9.51
CA GLN A 180 50.80 27.11 8.66
C GLN A 180 50.22 25.95 9.48
N LEU A 181 50.81 25.63 10.64
CA LEU A 181 50.30 24.60 11.54
C LEU A 181 48.91 24.97 12.09
N ALA A 182 48.72 26.23 12.48
CA ALA A 182 47.43 26.73 12.95
C ALA A 182 46.38 26.72 11.84
N GLY A 183 46.76 27.08 10.61
CA GLY A 183 45.91 26.99 9.42
C GLY A 183 45.48 25.54 9.11
N ALA A 184 46.45 24.62 9.08
CA ALA A 184 46.21 23.20 8.82
C ALA A 184 45.31 22.56 9.89
N ARG A 185 45.53 22.86 11.17
CA ARG A 185 44.66 22.39 12.28
C ARG A 185 43.25 22.95 12.16
N THR A 186 43.11 24.23 11.83
CA THR A 186 41.79 24.86 11.66
C THR A 186 41.04 24.25 10.48
N GLN A 187 41.72 24.03 9.36
CA GLN A 187 41.14 23.40 8.18
C GLN A 187 40.75 21.94 8.44
N ALA A 188 41.60 21.18 9.13
CA ALA A 188 41.30 19.81 9.54
C ALA A 188 40.12 19.74 10.52
N ARG A 189 40.04 20.70 11.47
CA ARG A 189 38.91 20.81 12.40
C ARG A 189 37.61 21.11 11.67
N VAL A 190 37.57 22.15 10.84
CA VAL A 190 36.37 22.57 10.10
C VAL A 190 35.94 21.47 9.12
N GLY A 191 36.88 20.83 8.42
CA GLY A 191 36.58 19.70 7.54
C GLY A 191 36.04 18.49 8.30
N ALA A 192 36.53 18.23 9.52
CA ALA A 192 36.02 17.16 10.36
C ALA A 192 34.63 17.44 10.93
N GLU A 193 34.38 18.66 11.39
CA GLU A 193 33.07 19.11 11.84
C GLU A 193 32.04 19.04 10.70
N GLN A 194 32.41 19.47 9.50
CA GLN A 194 31.54 19.44 8.32
C GLN A 194 31.23 18.00 7.87
N GLU A 195 32.22 17.10 7.86
CA GLU A 195 31.97 15.69 7.52
C GLU A 195 31.09 15.00 8.57
N ASN A 196 31.27 15.32 9.85
CA ASN A 196 30.40 14.82 10.92
C ASN A 196 28.97 15.32 10.74
N TYR A 197 28.78 16.58 10.37
CA TYR A 197 27.47 17.14 10.08
C TYR A 197 26.82 16.51 8.84
N ASP A 198 27.58 16.27 7.77
CA ASP A 198 27.07 15.61 6.56
C ASP A 198 26.68 14.15 6.84
N ARG A 199 27.46 13.42 7.65
CA ARG A 199 27.13 12.06 8.11
C ARG A 199 25.86 12.05 8.95
N LEU A 200 25.74 13.00 9.89
CA LEU A 200 24.54 13.15 10.73
C LEU A 200 23.31 13.51 9.89
N THR A 201 23.47 14.39 8.89
CA THR A 201 22.39 14.81 7.98
C THR A 201 21.92 13.64 7.13
N LYS A 202 22.84 12.85 6.57
CA LYS A 202 22.52 11.62 5.83
C LYS A 202 21.84 10.57 6.70
N ALA A 203 22.22 10.45 7.97
CA ALA A 203 21.55 9.58 8.94
C ALA A 203 20.15 10.09 9.31
N ALA A 204 19.97 11.39 9.51
CA ALA A 204 18.67 12.00 9.80
C ALA A 204 17.69 11.91 8.61
N GLY A 205 18.21 11.99 7.39
CA GLY A 205 17.44 11.78 6.15
C GLY A 205 17.21 10.31 5.80
N PHE A 206 17.87 9.36 6.49
CA PHE A 206 17.69 7.94 6.26
C PHE A 206 16.38 7.47 6.88
N ASN A 207 15.31 7.52 6.08
CA ASN A 207 14.02 6.96 6.45
C ASN A 207 13.98 5.48 6.05
N ALA A 208 14.47 4.61 6.95
CA ALA A 208 14.47 3.14 6.78
C ALA A 208 13.05 2.59 6.43
N THR A 209 12.01 3.30 6.87
CA THR A 209 10.60 2.93 6.71
C THR A 209 10.04 3.27 5.32
N GLY A 210 10.61 4.27 4.63
CA GLY A 210 10.11 4.75 3.34
C GLY A 210 10.33 3.76 2.19
N GLY A 211 11.49 3.10 2.15
CA GLY A 211 11.82 2.12 1.10
C GLY A 211 11.01 0.81 1.21
N ILE A 212 10.72 0.39 2.45
CA ILE A 212 10.01 -0.87 2.74
C ILE A 212 8.57 -0.83 2.23
N LEU A 213 7.88 0.31 2.39
CA LEU A 213 6.49 0.47 1.96
C LEU A 213 6.37 0.86 0.48
N GLN A 214 7.32 1.61 -0.06
CA GLN A 214 7.28 2.03 -1.45
C GLN A 214 7.55 0.87 -2.42
N GLY A 215 8.46 -0.06 -2.08
CA GLY A 215 8.71 -1.26 -2.88
C GLY A 215 7.51 -2.23 -2.95
N LEU A 216 6.72 -2.30 -1.88
CA LEU A 216 5.50 -3.11 -1.84
C LEU A 216 4.32 -2.45 -2.58
N GLY A 217 4.29 -1.11 -2.66
CA GLY A 217 3.25 -0.36 -3.39
C GLY A 217 3.37 -0.44 -4.91
N PHE A 218 4.58 -0.62 -5.45
CA PHE A 218 4.82 -0.69 -6.90
C PHE A 218 4.54 -2.06 -7.53
N MET A 219 4.13 -3.07 -6.76
CA MET A 219 3.73 -4.38 -7.29
C MET A 219 2.21 -4.55 -7.45
N ASN A 220 1.42 -3.52 -7.15
CA ASN A 220 -0.04 -3.50 -7.32
C ASN A 220 -0.51 -2.57 -8.47
N GLY A 221 0.39 -2.24 -9.41
CA GLY A 221 0.09 -1.43 -10.60
C GLY A 221 0.21 -2.24 -11.88
#